data_AF-A0AAV2NZ90-F1
#
_entry.id   AF-A0AAV2NZ90-F1
#
_cell.length_a   1.000
_cell.length_b   1.000
_cell.length_c   1.000
_cell.angle_alpha   90.00
_cell.angle_beta   90.00
_cell.angle_gamma   90.00
#
_symmetry.space_group_name_H-M   'P 1'
#
loop_
_entity.id
_entity.type
_entity.pdbx_description
1 polymer ?
#
loop_
_entity_poly.entity_id
_entity_poly.type
_entity_poly.pdbx_seq_one_letter_code
_entity_poly.pdbx_strand_id
1 'polypeptide(L)'
;MRVRAIAESMAKERLRFTILEDLILLREVLQQNPYQESDRWKAVAEHVVNATQKNFSLRCVKEHVDHLLKIWAREGHAHFRKSGTEEQYNEKERLLQQVQDLQREFRCSSKSINAQKSRMQTREVTLENISDTLEVIIEEPTIATSLPSYIPSSTLLPIALPSPTSSSSSSSSILLTSASPLRSPGTSPLRTGGPIRNKVRHDAVKKSTLQFLQERHKKEVEFQEKQFHLEERRIQLEEEKFRMEKKEREARLELEIEERRQRISVSKQKQEILEILLQLIHKP
;
A
#
# COMPACT_ATOMS: atom_id res chain seq x y z
N MET A 1 9.87 45.55 -31.81
CA MET A 1 9.18 45.02 -30.60
C MET A 1 9.24 43.49 -30.62
N ARG A 2 10.28 42.93 -30.00
CA ARG A 2 10.51 41.48 -29.83
C ARG A 2 9.83 41.01 -28.54
N VAL A 3 8.51 40.96 -28.54
CA VAL A 3 7.71 40.51 -27.38
C VAL A 3 6.59 39.58 -27.84
N ARG A 4 6.90 38.61 -28.69
CA ARG A 4 6.05 37.44 -28.99
C ARG A 4 6.89 36.22 -29.34
N ALA A 5 7.92 35.95 -28.54
CA ALA A 5 8.79 34.77 -28.74
C ALA A 5 9.14 34.08 -27.41
N ILE A 6 8.21 34.08 -26.45
CA ILE A 6 8.33 33.30 -25.19
C ILE A 6 7.24 32.22 -25.11
N ALA A 7 6.23 32.24 -25.99
CA ALA A 7 5.06 31.36 -25.89
C ALA A 7 5.18 30.02 -26.66
N GLU A 8 6.36 29.66 -27.17
CA GLU A 8 6.49 28.48 -28.05
C GLU A 8 7.70 27.60 -27.74
N SER A 9 8.05 27.51 -26.45
CA SER A 9 9.05 26.57 -25.92
C SER A 9 8.49 25.76 -24.75
N MET A 10 7.25 25.27 -24.85
CA MET A 10 6.87 24.08 -24.10
C MET A 10 7.03 22.88 -25.01
N ALA A 11 8.29 22.49 -25.23
CA ALA A 11 8.59 21.14 -25.66
C ALA A 11 7.77 20.22 -24.74
N LYS A 12 6.82 19.47 -25.31
CA LYS A 12 5.96 18.54 -24.59
C LYS A 12 6.83 17.42 -24.04
N GLU A 13 7.52 17.71 -22.94
CA GLU A 13 8.24 16.75 -22.16
C GLU A 13 7.22 15.70 -21.74
N ARG A 14 7.55 14.42 -21.96
CA ARG A 14 6.64 13.33 -21.65
C ARG A 14 6.34 13.40 -20.16
N LEU A 15 5.13 13.83 -19.82
CA LEU A 15 4.66 13.90 -18.44
C LEU A 15 4.80 12.52 -17.81
N ARG A 16 5.71 12.43 -16.84
CA ARG A 16 5.92 11.24 -16.01
C ARG A 16 5.68 11.64 -14.58
N PHE A 17 4.91 10.81 -13.88
CA PHE A 17 4.72 10.95 -12.46
C PHE A 17 6.04 10.69 -11.74
N THR A 18 6.44 11.64 -10.91
CA THR A 18 7.52 11.46 -9.95
C THR A 18 6.96 10.95 -8.62
N ILE A 19 7.84 10.46 -7.74
CA ILE A 19 7.44 10.02 -6.40
C ILE A 19 6.72 11.12 -5.60
N LEU A 20 7.15 12.38 -5.74
CA LEU A 20 6.52 13.52 -5.09
C LEU A 20 5.12 13.78 -5.63
N GLU A 21 4.94 13.68 -6.95
CA GLU A 21 3.62 13.81 -7.58
C GLU A 21 2.67 12.69 -7.14
N ASP A 22 3.17 11.47 -6.97
CA ASP A 22 2.39 10.35 -6.44
C ASP A 22 1.91 10.63 -5.00
N LEU A 23 2.78 11.18 -4.15
CA LEU A 23 2.43 11.54 -2.78
C LEU A 23 1.36 12.63 -2.73
N ILE A 24 1.52 13.68 -3.52
CA ILE A 24 0.53 14.77 -3.64
C ILE A 24 -0.81 14.20 -4.11
N LEU A 25 -0.77 13.40 -5.17
CA LEU A 25 -1.96 12.78 -5.74
C LEU A 25 -2.70 11.91 -4.72
N LEU A 26 -1.99 11.02 -4.03
CA LEU A 26 -2.62 10.12 -3.07
C LEU A 26 -3.18 10.88 -1.85
N ARG A 27 -2.49 11.93 -1.39
CA ARG A 27 -3.03 12.83 -0.33
C ARG A 27 -4.32 13.49 -0.77
N GLU A 28 -4.36 14.01 -2.00
CA GLU A 28 -5.55 14.69 -2.51
C GLU A 28 -6.73 13.73 -2.70
N VAL A 29 -6.47 12.50 -3.15
CA VAL A 29 -7.50 11.44 -3.25
C VAL A 29 -8.07 11.12 -1.87
N LEU A 30 -7.24 11.06 -0.82
CA LEU A 30 -7.73 10.84 0.54
C LEU A 30 -8.55 12.03 1.06
N GLN A 31 -8.14 13.25 0.74
CA GLN A 31 -8.81 14.46 1.22
C GLN A 31 -10.18 14.69 0.57
N GLN A 32 -10.27 14.56 -0.76
CA GLN A 32 -11.54 14.77 -1.47
C GLN A 32 -12.44 13.55 -1.43
N ASN A 33 -11.85 12.37 -1.25
CA ASN A 33 -12.53 11.08 -1.29
C ASN A 33 -13.44 10.93 -2.53
N PRO A 34 -12.83 10.72 -3.71
CA PRO A 34 -13.57 10.68 -4.96
C PRO A 34 -14.33 9.35 -5.19
N TYR A 35 -14.31 8.43 -4.21
CA TYR A 35 -15.11 7.20 -4.23
C TYR A 35 -16.52 7.40 -3.68
N GLN A 36 -16.75 8.45 -2.89
CA GLN A 36 -18.08 8.84 -2.42
C GLN A 36 -18.90 9.51 -3.53
N GLU A 37 -18.28 10.42 -4.27
CA GLU A 37 -18.89 11.18 -5.35
C GLU A 37 -17.94 11.24 -6.55
N SER A 38 -18.41 10.77 -7.70
CA SER A 38 -17.57 10.69 -8.91
C SER A 38 -17.15 12.07 -9.44
N ASP A 39 -17.90 13.13 -9.15
CA ASP A 39 -17.55 14.49 -9.57
C ASP A 39 -16.33 15.06 -8.83
N ARG A 40 -16.01 14.55 -7.63
CA ARG A 40 -14.85 14.99 -6.85
C ARG A 40 -13.52 14.62 -7.50
N TRP A 41 -13.51 13.70 -8.48
CA TRP A 41 -12.33 13.48 -9.32
C TRP A 41 -11.89 14.75 -10.07
N LYS A 42 -12.82 15.65 -10.40
CA LYS A 42 -12.49 16.94 -11.03
C LYS A 42 -11.69 17.83 -10.08
N ALA A 43 -12.15 17.95 -8.83
CA ALA A 43 -11.44 18.70 -7.79
C ALA A 43 -10.04 18.11 -7.52
N VAL A 44 -9.93 16.78 -7.40
CA VAL A 44 -8.63 16.10 -7.25
C VAL A 44 -7.69 16.45 -8.41
N ALA A 45 -8.19 16.39 -9.65
CA ALA A 45 -7.37 16.69 -10.82
C ALA A 45 -6.92 18.17 -10.84
N GLU A 46 -7.81 19.11 -10.54
CA GLU A 46 -7.48 20.54 -10.46
C GLU A 46 -6.44 20.82 -9.37
N HIS A 47 -6.61 20.26 -8.17
CA HIS A 47 -5.65 20.44 -7.09
C HIS A 47 -4.29 19.81 -7.40
N VAL A 48 -4.25 18.64 -8.03
CA VAL A 48 -3.00 18.01 -8.46
C VAL A 48 -2.31 18.84 -9.53
N VAL A 49 -3.05 19.39 -10.51
CA VAL A 49 -2.49 20.29 -11.52
C VAL A 49 -1.93 21.56 -10.87
N ASN A 50 -2.66 22.14 -9.92
CA ASN A 50 -2.23 23.33 -9.18
C ASN A 50 -1.00 23.07 -8.30
N ALA A 51 -0.93 21.91 -7.64
CA ALA A 51 0.18 21.56 -6.75
C ALA A 51 1.44 21.13 -7.50
N THR A 52 1.29 20.39 -8.59
CA THR A 52 2.42 19.86 -9.39
C THR A 52 2.87 20.83 -10.48
N GLN A 53 2.08 21.86 -10.78
CA GLN A 53 2.27 22.79 -11.90
C GLN A 53 2.39 22.09 -13.26
N LYS A 54 1.88 20.85 -13.34
CA LYS A 54 1.86 20.01 -14.53
C LYS A 54 0.41 19.76 -14.95
N ASN A 55 0.14 19.89 -16.24
CA ASN A 55 -1.21 19.71 -16.79
C ASN A 55 -1.55 18.23 -16.98
N PHE A 56 -1.87 17.53 -15.89
CA PHE A 56 -2.44 16.18 -15.94
C PHE A 56 -3.94 16.25 -16.27
N SER A 57 -4.39 15.38 -17.18
CA SER A 57 -5.83 15.25 -17.44
C SER A 57 -6.51 14.43 -16.34
N LEU A 58 -7.79 14.68 -16.09
CA LEU A 58 -8.62 13.91 -15.16
C LEU A 58 -8.49 12.39 -15.37
N ARG A 59 -8.49 11.98 -16.64
CA ARG A 59 -8.32 10.59 -17.03
C ARG A 59 -6.95 10.03 -16.62
N CYS A 60 -5.89 10.78 -16.88
CA CYS A 60 -4.52 10.39 -16.54
C CYS A 60 -4.34 10.23 -15.02
N VAL A 61 -4.89 11.15 -14.24
CA VAL A 61 -4.88 11.10 -12.78
C VAL A 61 -5.53 9.82 -12.27
N LYS A 62 -6.74 9.52 -12.74
CA LYS A 62 -7.47 8.32 -12.32
C LYS A 62 -6.76 7.02 -12.74
N GLU A 63 -6.35 6.93 -14.00
CA GLU A 63 -5.62 5.77 -14.52
C GLU A 63 -4.30 5.53 -13.75
N HIS A 64 -3.64 6.61 -13.33
CA HIS A 64 -2.40 6.51 -12.56
C HIS A 64 -2.65 6.00 -11.14
N VAL A 65 -3.68 6.49 -10.43
CA VAL A 65 -4.07 5.93 -9.11
C VAL A 65 -4.42 4.45 -9.22
N ASP A 66 -5.21 4.08 -10.22
CA ASP A 66 -5.58 2.68 -10.47
C ASP A 66 -4.35 1.82 -10.78
N HIS A 67 -3.40 2.35 -11.54
CA HIS A 67 -2.13 1.69 -11.84
C HIS A 67 -1.28 1.48 -10.59
N LEU A 68 -1.16 2.50 -9.73
CA LEU A 68 -0.43 2.41 -8.47
C LEU A 68 -1.03 1.35 -7.55
N LEU A 69 -2.35 1.32 -7.40
CA LEU A 69 -3.05 0.31 -6.62
C LEU A 69 -2.89 -1.09 -7.21
N LYS A 70 -2.89 -1.22 -8.54
CA LYS A 70 -2.69 -2.50 -9.23
C LYS A 70 -1.28 -3.06 -9.00
N ILE A 71 -0.25 -2.23 -9.12
CA ILE A 71 1.13 -2.65 -8.82
C ILE A 71 1.24 -3.03 -7.35
N TRP A 72 0.73 -2.18 -6.46
CA TRP A 72 0.77 -2.42 -5.02
C TRP A 72 0.08 -3.74 -4.63
N ALA A 73 -1.06 -4.06 -5.25
CA ALA A 73 -1.79 -5.32 -5.02
C ALA A 73 -1.08 -6.57 -5.59
N ARG A 74 -0.27 -6.43 -6.65
CA ARG A 74 0.38 -7.57 -7.32
C ARG A 74 1.78 -7.86 -6.79
N GLU A 75 2.58 -6.82 -6.56
CA GLU A 75 4.00 -6.94 -6.22
C GLU A 75 4.30 -6.78 -4.72
N GLY A 76 3.32 -6.35 -3.91
CA GLY A 76 3.52 -6.07 -2.48
C GLY A 76 4.52 -4.93 -2.22
N HIS A 77 4.88 -4.72 -0.94
CA HIS A 77 5.81 -3.67 -0.46
C HIS A 77 7.25 -3.78 -1.01
N ALA A 78 7.54 -4.78 -1.86
CA ALA A 78 8.88 -5.03 -2.37
C ALA A 78 9.28 -4.12 -3.55
N HIS A 79 8.32 -3.65 -4.35
CA HIS A 79 8.63 -2.94 -5.61
C HIS A 79 9.00 -1.46 -5.41
N PHE A 80 8.61 -0.85 -4.29
CA PHE A 80 8.87 0.56 -4.03
C PHE A 80 10.32 0.83 -3.58
N ARG A 81 11.08 -0.18 -3.18
CA ARG A 81 12.45 -0.02 -2.63
C ARG A 81 13.55 0.25 -3.65
N LYS A 82 13.24 0.42 -4.95
CA LYS A 82 14.27 0.37 -6.00
C LYS A 82 14.92 1.69 -6.42
N SER A 83 14.46 2.88 -6.01
CA SER A 83 15.22 4.16 -6.17
C SER A 83 14.46 5.35 -5.56
N GLY A 84 14.87 5.84 -4.40
CA GLY A 84 14.32 7.03 -3.72
C GLY A 84 14.49 6.94 -2.21
N THR A 85 14.32 8.06 -1.50
CA THR A 85 14.51 8.11 -0.04
C THR A 85 13.50 7.19 0.64
N GLU A 86 13.97 6.29 1.51
CA GLU A 86 13.17 5.25 2.17
C GLU A 86 11.87 5.81 2.80
N GLU A 87 11.94 7.01 3.36
CA GLU A 87 10.82 7.73 3.96
C GLU A 87 9.68 8.06 2.98
N GLN A 88 10.01 8.46 1.74
CA GLN A 88 9.01 8.83 0.74
C GLN A 88 8.20 7.61 0.29
N TYR A 89 8.85 6.45 0.22
CA TYR A 89 8.18 5.21 -0.15
C TYR A 89 7.33 4.65 0.97
N ASN A 90 7.80 4.69 2.22
CA ASN A 90 6.99 4.31 3.38
C ASN A 90 5.72 5.15 3.45
N GLU A 91 5.82 6.46 3.21
CA GLU A 91 4.65 7.34 3.17
C GLU A 91 3.73 7.00 2.00
N LYS A 92 4.28 6.76 0.80
CA LYS A 92 3.48 6.34 -0.36
C LYS A 92 2.74 5.03 -0.11
N GLU A 93 3.37 4.06 0.53
CA GLU A 93 2.75 2.79 0.90
C GLU A 93 1.63 2.99 1.92
N ARG A 94 1.86 3.82 2.94
CA ARG A 94 0.84 4.19 3.93
C ARG A 94 -0.36 4.85 3.26
N LEU A 95 -0.13 5.76 2.32
CA LEU A 95 -1.19 6.43 1.57
C LEU A 95 -1.94 5.47 0.65
N LEU A 96 -1.24 4.57 -0.06
CA LEU A 96 -1.87 3.56 -0.91
C LEU A 96 -2.77 2.60 -0.12
N GLN A 97 -2.31 2.17 1.05
CA GLN A 97 -3.12 1.36 1.97
C GLN A 97 -4.42 2.09 2.35
N GLN A 98 -4.32 3.35 2.80
CA GLN A 98 -5.50 4.16 3.13
C GLN A 98 -6.44 4.36 1.94
N VAL A 99 -5.90 4.62 0.74
CA VAL A 99 -6.73 4.76 -0.48
C VAL A 99 -7.42 3.44 -0.81
N GLN A 100 -6.76 2.31 -0.57
CA GLN A 100 -7.37 0.99 -0.76
C GLN A 100 -8.47 0.71 0.26
N ASP A 101 -8.26 1.06 1.53
CA ASP A 101 -9.26 0.97 2.58
C ASP A 101 -10.47 1.84 2.26
N LEU A 102 -10.23 3.08 1.82
CA LEU A 102 -11.25 3.99 1.30
C LEU A 102 -12.04 3.31 0.18
N GLN A 103 -11.38 2.72 -0.82
CA GLN A 103 -12.08 1.97 -1.88
C GLN A 103 -12.92 0.80 -1.33
N ARG A 104 -12.41 0.05 -0.35
CA ARG A 104 -13.12 -1.07 0.28
C ARG A 104 -14.36 -0.59 1.03
N GLU A 105 -14.24 0.46 1.82
CA GLU A 105 -15.34 1.03 2.59
C GLU A 105 -16.49 1.45 1.68
N PHE A 106 -16.23 2.11 0.54
CA PHE A 106 -17.29 2.47 -0.40
C PHE A 106 -17.86 1.27 -1.18
N ARG A 107 -17.04 0.26 -1.49
CA ARG A 107 -17.52 -1.00 -2.10
C ARG A 107 -18.35 -1.86 -1.15
N CYS A 108 -18.11 -1.78 0.16
CA CYS A 108 -18.87 -2.51 1.18
C CYS A 108 -20.08 -1.72 1.70
N SER A 109 -19.95 -0.41 1.86
CA SER A 109 -21.05 0.49 2.26
C SER A 109 -22.17 0.46 1.21
N SER A 110 -21.85 0.51 -0.08
CA SER A 110 -22.84 0.37 -1.17
C SER A 110 -23.60 -0.97 -1.17
N LYS A 111 -23.03 -2.04 -0.61
CA LYS A 111 -23.71 -3.33 -0.42
C LYS A 111 -24.59 -3.34 0.84
N SER A 112 -24.15 -2.70 1.92
CA SER A 112 -24.91 -2.55 3.17
C SER A 112 -26.21 -1.76 2.97
N ILE A 113 -26.16 -0.69 2.17
CA ILE A 113 -27.33 0.19 1.94
C ILE A 113 -28.40 -0.54 1.09
N ASN A 114 -28.00 -1.41 0.15
CA ASN A 114 -28.94 -2.22 -0.64
C ASN A 114 -29.50 -3.42 0.15
N ALA A 115 -28.75 -3.96 1.12
CA ALA A 115 -29.25 -5.02 2.00
C ALA A 115 -30.32 -4.52 2.99
N GLN A 116 -30.30 -3.24 3.39
CA GLN A 116 -31.32 -2.67 4.27
C GLN A 116 -32.62 -2.25 3.55
N LYS A 117 -32.60 -1.99 2.23
CA LYS A 117 -33.85 -1.76 1.46
C LYS A 117 -34.66 -3.03 1.20
N SER A 118 -34.06 -4.22 1.31
CA SER A 118 -34.74 -5.51 1.17
C SER A 118 -35.41 -6.01 2.47
N ARG A 119 -35.19 -5.35 3.62
CA ARG A 119 -35.68 -5.85 4.93
C ARG A 119 -36.82 -5.03 5.54
N MET A 120 -37.25 -3.95 4.89
CA MET A 120 -38.35 -3.09 5.37
C MET A 120 -39.71 -3.40 4.73
N GLN A 121 -39.82 -4.44 3.89
CA GLN A 121 -41.08 -4.85 3.24
C GLN A 121 -41.48 -6.29 3.62
N THR A 122 -41.34 -6.65 4.91
CA THR A 122 -41.88 -7.92 5.43
C THR A 122 -42.13 -7.88 6.95
N ARG A 123 -42.42 -6.71 7.53
CA ARG A 123 -42.80 -6.59 8.96
C ARG A 123 -43.86 -5.52 9.22
N GLU A 124 -44.81 -5.37 8.29
CA GLU A 124 -46.04 -4.59 8.50
C GLU A 124 -47.28 -5.50 8.49
N VAL A 125 -47.20 -6.69 9.11
CA VAL A 125 -48.39 -7.47 9.50
C VAL A 125 -47.95 -8.38 10.66
N THR A 126 -48.17 -7.93 11.91
CA THR A 126 -48.38 -8.70 13.16
C THR A 126 -47.96 -7.83 14.35
N LEU A 127 -48.79 -6.83 14.67
CA LEU A 127 -48.68 -6.02 15.87
C LEU A 127 -49.94 -6.17 16.74
N GLU A 128 -50.47 -7.38 16.92
CA GLU A 128 -51.55 -7.64 17.89
C GLU A 128 -51.46 -9.08 18.44
N ASN A 129 -50.49 -9.35 19.31
CA ASN A 129 -50.36 -10.50 20.24
C ASN A 129 -48.87 -10.52 20.65
N ILE A 130 -48.41 -10.15 21.83
CA ILE A 130 -48.88 -10.51 23.15
C ILE A 130 -48.46 -9.34 24.07
N SER A 131 -49.44 -8.58 24.55
CA SER A 131 -49.29 -7.73 25.73
C SER A 131 -49.73 -8.56 26.92
N ASP A 132 -48.81 -9.25 27.59
CA ASP A 132 -48.97 -9.57 29.01
C ASP A 132 -47.72 -10.23 29.59
N THR A 133 -46.86 -9.48 30.29
CA THR A 133 -46.24 -9.86 31.57
C THR A 133 -45.28 -8.75 32.08
N LEU A 134 -45.82 -7.90 32.96
CA LEU A 134 -45.24 -7.21 34.14
C LEU A 134 -43.70 -7.05 34.21
N GLU A 135 -43.17 -5.82 34.14
CA GLU A 135 -42.99 -4.80 35.22
C GLU A 135 -41.77 -5.03 36.14
N VAL A 136 -41.21 -3.91 36.65
CA VAL A 136 -40.30 -3.75 37.81
C VAL A 136 -38.78 -3.88 37.44
N ILE A 137 -37.84 -2.92 37.58
CA ILE A 137 -37.68 -1.70 38.40
C ILE A 137 -36.45 -0.88 37.90
N ILE A 138 -36.63 0.45 37.73
CA ILE A 138 -35.84 1.60 38.26
C ILE A 138 -34.40 1.96 37.74
N GLU A 139 -34.36 3.22 37.25
CA GLU A 139 -33.35 4.31 37.29
C GLU A 139 -32.13 4.43 36.34
N GLU A 140 -32.19 5.50 35.56
CA GLU A 140 -31.10 6.37 35.07
C GLU A 140 -30.84 7.48 36.12
N PRO A 141 -29.65 8.14 36.19
CA PRO A 141 -29.47 9.38 35.40
C PRO A 141 -28.02 9.77 34.99
N THR A 142 -27.91 10.39 33.81
CA THR A 142 -27.03 11.52 33.36
C THR A 142 -25.92 12.10 34.28
N ILE A 143 -24.77 12.47 33.67
CA ILE A 143 -24.11 13.81 33.75
C ILE A 143 -23.01 13.95 32.65
N ALA A 144 -22.96 15.13 32.05
CA ALA A 144 -22.03 15.64 31.01
C ALA A 144 -20.59 15.88 31.49
N THR A 145 -19.61 16.06 30.57
CA THR A 145 -18.46 16.99 30.68
C THR A 145 -17.64 17.05 29.36
N SER A 146 -16.91 18.14 29.19
CA SER A 146 -16.55 18.96 28.01
C SER A 146 -15.17 18.76 27.35
N LEU A 147 -15.06 19.29 26.12
CA LEU A 147 -13.86 19.71 25.35
C LEU A 147 -12.93 20.70 26.11
N PRO A 148 -11.64 20.84 25.72
CA PRO A 148 -11.25 21.92 24.80
C PRO A 148 -10.05 21.66 23.84
N SER A 149 -9.96 22.57 22.87
CA SER A 149 -8.92 22.81 21.85
C SER A 149 -7.67 23.52 22.37
N TYR A 150 -6.51 23.41 21.66
CA TYR A 150 -5.74 24.54 21.09
C TYR A 150 -4.39 24.14 20.43
N ILE A 151 -4.02 24.89 19.40
CA ILE A 151 -2.75 24.92 18.62
C ILE A 151 -1.80 25.97 19.25
N PRO A 152 -0.49 26.03 18.95
CA PRO A 152 -0.03 27.07 17.99
C PRO A 152 1.22 26.74 17.14
N SER A 153 1.61 27.73 16.33
CA SER A 153 2.30 27.73 15.03
C SER A 153 3.82 28.05 14.98
N SER A 154 4.36 27.97 13.74
CA SER A 154 5.48 28.73 13.11
C SER A 154 6.93 28.26 13.37
N THR A 155 7.86 28.20 12.39
CA THR A 155 8.58 29.36 11.79
C THR A 155 9.62 28.96 10.70
N LEU A 156 9.63 29.68 9.56
CA LEU A 156 10.68 30.18 8.60
C LEU A 156 11.92 29.37 8.04
N LEU A 157 12.30 29.79 6.81
CA LEU A 157 13.27 29.38 5.76
C LEU A 157 14.79 29.62 6.07
N PRO A 158 15.78 29.65 5.10
CA PRO A 158 16.01 29.00 3.76
C PRO A 158 17.43 28.33 3.66
N ILE A 159 17.85 27.74 2.50
CA ILE A 159 19.19 27.89 1.84
C ILE A 159 19.53 26.81 0.76
N ALA A 160 19.89 27.31 -0.44
CA ALA A 160 20.85 26.91 -1.50
C ALA A 160 20.95 25.51 -2.17
N LEU A 161 21.04 25.57 -3.50
CA LEU A 161 21.53 24.62 -4.53
C LEU A 161 23.09 24.62 -4.61
N PRO A 162 23.81 23.63 -5.22
CA PRO A 162 23.84 23.41 -6.70
C PRO A 162 24.06 21.96 -7.23
N SER A 163 24.02 21.86 -8.57
CA SER A 163 23.98 20.78 -9.61
C SER A 163 25.02 19.63 -9.58
N PRO A 164 24.90 18.54 -10.41
CA PRO A 164 25.42 18.55 -11.80
C PRO A 164 24.71 17.70 -12.90
N THR A 165 24.75 18.24 -14.12
CA THR A 165 24.93 17.73 -15.51
C THR A 165 24.74 16.25 -15.96
N SER A 166 24.12 16.14 -17.16
CA SER A 166 24.36 15.19 -18.28
C SER A 166 23.83 13.76 -18.16
N SER A 167 23.42 12.99 -19.19
CA SER A 167 23.02 13.14 -20.60
C SER A 167 22.66 11.70 -21.08
N SER A 168 21.89 11.60 -22.16
CA SER A 168 21.91 10.50 -23.16
C SER A 168 20.89 9.34 -23.08
N SER A 169 19.92 9.43 -24.00
CA SER A 169 19.67 8.50 -25.11
C SER A 169 19.38 7.02 -24.82
N SER A 170 18.20 6.53 -25.23
CA SER A 170 18.04 5.83 -26.53
C SER A 170 16.65 5.20 -26.69
N SER A 171 16.13 5.40 -27.89
CA SER A 171 14.91 4.86 -28.46
C SER A 171 15.06 3.38 -28.82
N SER A 172 13.94 2.65 -28.85
CA SER A 172 13.55 1.68 -29.90
C SER A 172 12.33 0.89 -29.41
N SER A 173 11.12 1.02 -29.96
CA SER A 173 10.63 0.54 -31.27
C SER A 173 9.88 -0.79 -31.13
N ILE A 174 8.55 -0.72 -31.28
CA ILE A 174 7.65 -1.61 -32.06
C ILE A 174 7.92 -3.12 -32.08
N LEU A 175 6.87 -3.91 -31.82
CA LEU A 175 6.20 -4.71 -32.86
C LEU A 175 4.82 -5.21 -32.39
N LEU A 176 3.81 -4.86 -33.18
CA LEU A 176 2.50 -5.49 -33.27
C LEU A 176 2.65 -6.81 -34.02
N THR A 177 1.93 -7.86 -33.65
CA THR A 177 1.30 -8.74 -34.66
C THR A 177 0.18 -9.59 -34.09
N SER A 178 -1.00 -9.32 -34.62
CA SER A 178 -2.21 -10.13 -34.64
C SER A 178 -2.02 -11.43 -35.43
N ALA A 179 -2.77 -12.49 -35.09
CA ALA A 179 -3.41 -13.35 -36.09
C ALA A 179 -4.42 -14.30 -35.43
N SER A 180 -5.70 -14.10 -35.75
CA SER A 180 -6.71 -15.17 -35.83
C SER A 180 -6.67 -15.77 -37.23
N PRO A 181 -7.12 -17.03 -37.41
CA PRO A 181 -8.01 -17.27 -38.55
C PRO A 181 -9.17 -18.25 -38.30
N LEU A 182 -10.29 -17.91 -38.96
CA LEU A 182 -11.49 -18.69 -39.24
C LEU A 182 -11.23 -19.91 -40.14
N ARG A 183 -12.01 -21.01 -40.00
CA ARG A 183 -12.81 -21.64 -41.08
C ARG A 183 -13.45 -22.99 -40.68
N SER A 184 -14.75 -23.08 -40.92
CA SER A 184 -15.54 -24.29 -41.22
C SER A 184 -15.43 -24.66 -42.72
N PRO A 185 -15.76 -25.89 -43.20
CA PRO A 185 -17.17 -26.25 -43.51
C PRO A 185 -17.58 -27.75 -43.42
N GLY A 186 -18.90 -27.96 -43.26
CA GLY A 186 -19.82 -29.00 -43.78
C GLY A 186 -19.44 -30.47 -44.01
N THR A 187 -20.30 -31.40 -43.58
CA THR A 187 -21.11 -32.34 -44.41
C THR A 187 -21.74 -33.46 -43.55
N SER A 188 -23.01 -33.77 -43.80
CA SER A 188 -23.74 -34.95 -43.28
C SER A 188 -23.71 -36.07 -44.33
N PRO A 189 -23.85 -37.36 -43.97
CA PRO A 189 -25.07 -38.08 -44.36
C PRO A 189 -25.56 -39.20 -43.39
N LEU A 190 -26.67 -39.82 -43.80
CA LEU A 190 -27.69 -40.62 -43.12
C LEU A 190 -27.31 -41.95 -42.42
N ARG A 191 -28.22 -42.33 -41.50
CA ARG A 191 -28.60 -43.64 -40.92
C ARG A 191 -28.15 -44.92 -41.65
N THR A 192 -27.67 -45.90 -40.88
CA THR A 192 -28.18 -47.30 -40.92
C THR A 192 -27.90 -47.98 -39.57
N GLY A 193 -28.89 -48.70 -39.02
CA GLY A 193 -28.81 -49.41 -37.74
C GLY A 193 -28.12 -50.77 -37.86
N GLY A 194 -27.41 -51.16 -36.78
CA GLY A 194 -26.77 -52.48 -36.61
C GLY A 194 -26.26 -52.68 -35.18
N PRO A 195 -26.05 -53.94 -34.73
CA PRO A 195 -26.48 -54.39 -33.40
C PRO A 195 -25.48 -54.19 -32.25
N ILE A 196 -26.09 -54.09 -31.06
CA ILE A 196 -25.53 -53.95 -29.72
C ILE A 196 -24.39 -54.96 -29.49
N ARG A 197 -23.16 -54.46 -29.32
CA ARG A 197 -22.02 -55.22 -28.78
C ARG A 197 -21.44 -54.51 -27.55
N ASN A 198 -21.73 -55.12 -26.41
CA ASN A 198 -20.94 -55.27 -25.19
C ASN A 198 -20.18 -54.05 -24.63
N LYS A 199 -20.84 -53.50 -23.62
CA LYS A 199 -20.43 -52.45 -22.68
C LYS A 199 -19.39 -53.00 -21.68
N VAL A 200 -18.10 -53.02 -22.03
CA VAL A 200 -16.99 -53.23 -21.08
C VAL A 200 -15.81 -52.33 -21.45
N ARG A 201 -15.96 -51.00 -21.39
CA ARG A 201 -14.85 -50.03 -21.50
C ARG A 201 -15.11 -48.73 -20.74
N HIS A 202 -15.59 -48.80 -19.49
CA HIS A 202 -15.84 -47.58 -18.69
C HIS A 202 -14.98 -47.43 -17.42
N ASP A 203 -14.14 -48.40 -17.07
CA ASP A 203 -13.39 -48.37 -15.81
C ASP A 203 -11.95 -47.83 -15.92
N ALA A 204 -11.32 -47.87 -17.10
CA ALA A 204 -9.97 -47.31 -17.29
C ALA A 204 -9.97 -45.76 -17.29
N VAL A 205 -11.02 -45.15 -17.86
CA VAL A 205 -11.13 -43.68 -17.95
C VAL A 205 -11.46 -43.06 -16.59
N LYS A 206 -12.28 -43.72 -15.77
CA LYS A 206 -12.62 -43.25 -14.41
C LYS A 206 -11.42 -43.26 -13.46
N LYS A 207 -10.53 -44.25 -13.59
CA LYS A 207 -9.25 -44.29 -12.85
C LYS A 207 -8.34 -43.11 -13.23
N SER A 208 -8.33 -42.70 -14.50
CA SER A 208 -7.54 -41.55 -14.96
C SER A 208 -8.05 -40.22 -14.41
N THR A 209 -9.37 -39.99 -14.37
CA THR A 209 -9.92 -38.74 -13.84
C THR A 209 -9.70 -38.60 -12.32
N LEU A 210 -9.88 -39.68 -11.56
CA LEU A 210 -9.63 -39.69 -10.12
C LEU A 210 -8.14 -39.45 -9.82
N GLN A 211 -7.26 -40.14 -10.56
CA GLN A 211 -5.81 -39.98 -10.41
C GLN A 211 -5.37 -38.55 -10.76
N PHE A 212 -5.95 -37.94 -11.79
CA PHE A 212 -5.68 -36.53 -12.14
C PHE A 212 -6.13 -35.56 -11.03
N LEU A 213 -7.30 -35.79 -10.42
CA LEU A 213 -7.76 -34.98 -9.30
C LEU A 213 -6.85 -35.13 -8.07
N GLN A 214 -6.39 -36.35 -7.79
CA GLN A 214 -5.46 -36.63 -6.70
C GLN A 214 -4.09 -36.01 -6.96
N GLU A 215 -3.56 -36.11 -8.18
CA GLU A 215 -2.31 -35.49 -8.62
C GLU A 215 -2.40 -33.96 -8.55
N ARG A 216 -3.52 -33.38 -8.96
CA ARG A 216 -3.77 -31.94 -8.85
C ARG A 216 -3.79 -31.51 -7.39
N HIS A 217 -4.50 -32.23 -6.53
CA HIS A 217 -4.55 -31.93 -5.10
C HIS A 217 -3.16 -32.05 -4.45
N LYS A 218 -2.40 -33.09 -4.80
CA LYS A 218 -1.02 -33.26 -4.35
C LYS A 218 -0.12 -32.08 -4.75
N LYS A 219 -0.19 -31.65 -6.01
CA LYS A 219 0.58 -30.48 -6.49
C LYS A 219 0.16 -29.18 -5.81
N GLU A 220 -1.12 -29.03 -5.50
CA GLU A 220 -1.62 -27.88 -4.74
C GLU A 220 -1.03 -27.87 -3.32
N VAL A 221 -1.02 -29.02 -2.63
CA VAL A 221 -0.40 -29.16 -1.31
C VAL A 221 1.10 -28.88 -1.37
N GLU A 222 1.83 -29.48 -2.32
CA GLU A 222 3.27 -29.21 -2.48
C GLU A 222 3.57 -27.74 -2.78
N PHE A 223 2.69 -27.06 -3.53
CA PHE A 223 2.83 -25.64 -3.79
C PHE A 223 2.61 -24.81 -2.51
N GLN A 224 1.58 -25.14 -1.72
CA GLN A 224 1.33 -24.49 -0.44
C GLN A 224 2.47 -24.72 0.56
N GLU A 225 3.00 -25.93 0.65
CA GLU A 225 4.16 -26.25 1.49
C GLU A 225 5.39 -25.44 1.07
N LYS A 226 5.65 -25.30 -0.24
CA LYS A 226 6.74 -24.46 -0.74
C LYS A 226 6.54 -22.99 -0.41
N GLN A 227 5.31 -22.48 -0.52
CA GLN A 227 4.99 -21.10 -0.12
C GLN A 227 5.22 -20.91 1.38
N PHE A 228 4.74 -21.83 2.21
CA PHE A 228 4.96 -21.79 3.65
C PHE A 228 6.44 -21.82 4.02
N HIS A 229 7.22 -22.70 3.37
CA HIS A 229 8.66 -22.80 3.62
C HIS A 229 9.42 -21.53 3.23
N LEU A 230 9.02 -20.87 2.14
CA LEU A 230 9.60 -19.59 1.74
C LEU A 230 9.25 -18.48 2.73
N GLU A 231 8.01 -18.43 3.21
CA GLU A 231 7.60 -17.45 4.21
C GLU A 231 8.28 -17.69 5.56
N GLU A 232 8.40 -18.94 5.99
CA GLU A 232 9.15 -19.31 7.20
C GLU A 232 10.62 -18.87 7.11
N ARG A 233 11.29 -19.13 5.97
CA ARG A 233 12.66 -18.68 5.74
C ARG A 233 12.77 -17.14 5.70
N ARG A 234 11.77 -16.46 5.16
CA ARG A 234 11.73 -14.99 5.15
C ARG A 234 11.64 -14.44 6.57
N ILE A 235 10.75 -15.00 7.40
CA ILE A 235 10.59 -14.61 8.81
C ILE A 235 11.91 -14.81 9.56
N GLN A 236 12.58 -15.96 9.38
CA GLN A 236 13.88 -16.23 10.03
C GLN A 236 14.96 -15.20 9.68
N LEU A 237 15.04 -14.80 8.41
CA LEU A 237 16.00 -13.77 7.98
C LEU A 237 15.69 -12.41 8.58
N GLU A 238 14.41 -12.07 8.73
CA GLU A 238 13.96 -10.84 9.36
C GLU A 238 14.26 -10.81 10.87
N GLU A 239 14.02 -11.91 11.57
CA GLU A 239 14.40 -12.08 12.97
C GLU A 239 15.91 -11.98 13.18
N GLU A 240 16.69 -12.62 12.32
CA GLU A 240 18.15 -12.54 12.38
C GLU A 240 18.66 -11.12 12.11
N LYS A 241 18.07 -10.42 11.15
CA LYS A 241 18.39 -9.01 10.89
C LYS A 241 18.11 -8.14 12.11
N PHE A 242 16.93 -8.28 12.71
CA PHE A 242 16.57 -7.52 13.91
C PHE A 242 17.52 -7.83 15.07
N ARG A 243 17.90 -9.09 15.24
CA ARG A 243 18.88 -9.52 16.24
C ARG A 243 20.25 -8.88 16.02
N MET A 244 20.72 -8.78 14.78
CA MET A 244 21.99 -8.14 14.44
C MET A 244 21.94 -6.63 14.67
N GLU A 245 20.87 -5.96 14.26
CA GLU A 245 20.67 -4.53 14.48
C GLU A 245 20.60 -4.17 15.97
N LYS A 246 19.93 -5.00 16.77
CA LYS A 246 19.89 -4.84 18.23
C LYS A 246 21.29 -4.94 18.84
N LYS A 247 22.05 -5.97 18.46
CA LYS A 247 23.44 -6.15 18.91
C LYS A 247 24.34 -4.98 18.49
N GLU A 248 24.17 -4.46 17.28
CA GLU A 248 24.94 -3.31 16.79
C GLU A 248 24.65 -2.05 17.62
N ARG A 249 23.37 -1.79 17.93
CA ARG A 249 23.01 -0.66 18.82
C ARG A 249 23.58 -0.82 20.22
N GLU A 250 23.47 -2.01 20.80
CA GLU A 250 24.01 -2.29 22.14
C GLU A 250 25.53 -2.10 22.15
N ALA A 251 26.25 -2.63 21.15
CA ALA A 251 27.70 -2.46 21.04
C ALA A 251 28.12 -0.99 20.87
N ARG A 252 27.35 -0.19 20.12
CA ARG A 252 27.61 1.26 19.97
C ARG A 252 27.46 1.99 21.30
N LEU A 253 26.39 1.70 22.05
CA LEU A 253 26.16 2.31 23.36
C LEU A 253 27.24 1.90 24.36
N GLU A 254 27.66 0.64 24.34
CA GLU A 254 28.72 0.13 25.22
C GLU A 254 30.04 0.89 24.99
N LEU A 255 30.42 1.12 23.72
CA LEU A 255 31.60 1.91 23.39
C LEU A 255 31.49 3.37 23.84
N GLU A 256 30.33 4.00 23.70
CA GLU A 256 30.11 5.37 24.19
C GLU A 256 30.19 5.45 25.72
N ILE A 257 29.64 4.46 26.41
CA ILE A 257 29.70 4.36 27.88
C ILE A 257 31.16 4.19 28.32
N GLU A 258 31.91 3.31 27.68
CA GLU A 258 33.31 3.06 28.01
C GLU A 258 34.17 4.30 27.74
N GLU A 259 33.95 5.00 26.62
CA GLU A 259 34.64 6.26 26.32
C GLU A 259 34.35 7.32 27.40
N ARG A 260 33.09 7.48 27.81
CA ARG A 260 32.72 8.42 28.89
C ARG A 260 33.38 8.03 30.20
N ARG A 261 33.41 6.73 30.55
CA ARG A 261 34.08 6.24 31.77
C ARG A 261 35.56 6.61 31.76
N GLN A 262 36.25 6.40 30.65
CA GLN A 262 37.66 6.76 30.51
C GLN A 262 37.88 8.27 30.64
N ARG A 263 37.06 9.09 29.98
CA ARG A 263 37.12 10.56 30.09
C ARG A 263 36.93 11.02 31.53
N ILE A 264 35.95 10.47 32.24
CA ILE A 264 35.69 10.78 33.65
C ILE A 264 36.88 10.36 34.51
N SER A 265 37.44 9.16 34.28
CA SER A 265 38.62 8.67 35.01
C SER A 265 39.83 9.60 34.85
N VAL A 266 40.14 10.02 33.62
CA VAL A 266 41.24 10.95 33.34
C VAL A 266 40.98 12.31 34.00
N SER A 267 39.74 12.82 33.92
CA SER A 267 39.37 14.08 34.57
C SER A 267 39.56 14.00 36.09
N LYS A 268 39.17 12.87 36.70
CA LYS A 268 39.33 12.63 38.13
C LYS A 268 40.81 12.61 38.54
N GLN A 269 41.66 11.91 37.79
CA GLN A 269 43.11 11.90 38.03
C GLN A 269 43.71 13.31 37.92
N LYS A 270 43.31 14.09 36.91
CA LYS A 270 43.76 15.49 36.78
C LYS A 270 43.34 16.34 37.98
N GLN A 271 42.12 16.16 38.46
CA GLN A 271 41.60 16.89 39.62
C GLN A 271 42.37 16.53 40.90
N GLU A 272 42.67 15.25 41.10
CA GLU A 272 43.48 14.76 42.23
C GLU A 272 44.90 15.35 42.21
N ILE A 273 45.55 15.39 41.04
CA ILE A 273 46.88 16.03 40.88
C ILE A 273 46.81 17.52 41.24
N LEU A 274 45.80 18.24 40.72
CA LEU A 274 45.61 19.65 41.04
C LEU A 274 45.39 19.88 42.54
N GLU A 275 44.64 19.01 43.20
CA GLU A 275 44.41 19.06 44.64
C GLU A 275 45.72 18.87 45.42
N ILE A 276 46.53 17.88 45.06
CA ILE A 276 47.85 17.65 45.68
C ILE A 276 48.78 18.86 45.49
N LEU A 277 48.84 19.42 44.28
CA LEU A 277 49.65 20.61 44.00
C LEU A 277 49.18 21.81 44.83
N LEU A 278 47.87 21.99 44.97
CA LEU A 278 47.30 23.05 45.79
C LEU A 278 47.67 22.88 47.27
N GLN A 279 47.65 21.65 47.80
CA GLN A 279 48.07 21.35 49.17
C GLN A 279 49.57 21.59 49.40
N LEU A 280 50.42 21.37 48.40
CA LEU A 280 51.86 21.64 48.48
C LEU A 280 52.17 23.14 48.51
N ILE A 281 51.40 23.96 47.81
CA ILE A 281 51.55 25.43 47.81
C ILE A 281 51.06 26.04 49.13
N HIS A 282 50.04 25.44 49.77
CA HIS A 282 49.44 25.96 51.00
C HIS A 282 49.99 25.33 52.30
N LYS A 283 51.01 24.46 52.21
CA LYS A 283 51.74 24.00 53.40
C LYS A 283 52.78 25.06 53.79
N PRO A 284 52.65 25.71 54.97
CA PRO A 284 53.64 26.67 55.47
C PRO A 284 54.96 26.02 55.86
#